data_AF-A0A9W5X847-F1
#
_entry.id   AF-A0A9W5X847-F1
#
_cell.length_a   1.000
_cell.length_b   1.000
_cell.length_c   1.000
_cell.angle_alpha   90.00
_cell.angle_beta   90.00
_cell.angle_gamma   90.00
#
_symmetry.space_group_name_H-M   'P 1'
#
loop_
_entity.id
_entity.type
_entity.pdbx_description
1 polymer ?
#
loop_
_entity_poly.entity_id
_entity_poly.type
_entity_poly.pdbx_seq_one_letter_code
_entity_poly.pdbx_strand_id
1 'polypeptide(L)' 'MLNDATVLFQIAGIGIIVAIIHTIMKQMGKEDIAHLATVVGFILVLIIVINGLADLFQQIKSVFLFQG' A
#
# COMPACT_ATOMS: atom_id res chain seq x y z
N MET A 1 -9.26 -15.29 5.09
CA MET A 1 -10.48 -15.19 4.25
C MET A 1 -11.04 -13.78 4.22
N LEU A 2 -11.47 -13.16 5.34
CA LEU A 2 -11.89 -11.74 5.32
C LEU A 2 -10.70 -10.76 5.29
N ASN A 3 -9.61 -11.03 6.04
CA ASN A 3 -8.45 -10.14 6.11
C ASN A 3 -7.76 -9.88 4.77
N ASP A 4 -7.65 -10.91 3.92
CA ASP A 4 -6.97 -10.81 2.63
C ASP A 4 -7.72 -9.87 1.67
N ALA A 5 -9.05 -9.97 1.68
CA ALA A 5 -9.92 -9.07 0.93
C ALA A 5 -9.84 -7.64 1.48
N THR A 6 -9.78 -7.46 2.81
CA THR A 6 -9.63 -6.14 3.43
C THR A 6 -8.37 -5.41 2.96
N VAL A 7 -7.23 -6.11 2.87
CA VAL A 7 -5.97 -5.52 2.37
C VAL A 7 -6.11 -5.11 0.90
N LEU A 8 -6.75 -5.94 0.07
CA LEU A 8 -7.00 -5.63 -1.34
C LEU A 8 -7.89 -4.38 -1.51
N PHE A 9 -8.97 -4.29 -0.73
CA PHE A 9 -9.86 -3.11 -0.74
C PHE A 9 -9.14 -1.85 -0.24
N GLN A 10 -8.26 -1.97 0.76
CA GLN A 10 -7.47 -0.86 1.26
C GLN A 10 -6.51 -0.32 0.18
N ILE A 11 -5.79 -1.20 -0.52
CA ILE A 11 -4.90 -0.83 -1.63
C ILE A 11 -5.69 -0.16 -2.77
N ALA A 12 -6.84 -0.74 -3.14
CA ALA A 12 -7.70 -0.17 -4.18
C ALA A 12 -8.22 1.23 -3.80
N GLY A 13 -8.64 1.41 -2.54
CA GLY A 13 -9.09 2.70 -2.02
C GLY A 13 -7.99 3.77 -2.07
N ILE A 14 -6.77 3.43 -1.64
CA ILE A 14 -5.61 4.33 -1.73
C ILE A 14 -5.33 4.69 -3.20
N GLY A 15 -5.36 3.72 -4.12
CA GLY A 15 -5.17 3.96 -5.55
C GLY A 15 -6.17 4.94 -6.14
N ILE A 16 -7.46 4.82 -5.79
CA ILE A 16 -8.50 5.75 -6.22
C ILE A 16 -8.24 7.16 -5.69
N ILE A 17 -7.93 7.30 -4.39
CA ILE A 17 -7.65 8.60 -3.76
C ILE A 17 -6.45 9.27 -4.42
N VAL A 18 -5.37 8.53 -4.64
CA VAL A 18 -4.15 9.05 -5.29
C VAL A 18 -4.44 9.50 -6.72
N ALA A 19 -5.22 8.73 -7.49
CA ALA A 19 -5.61 9.10 -8.85
C ALA A 19 -6.44 10.39 -8.89
N ILE A 20 -7.37 10.55 -7.93
CA ILE A 20 -8.17 11.78 -7.77
C ILE A 20 -7.25 12.96 -7.45
N ILE A 21 -6.34 12.82 -6.47
CA ILE A 21 -5.39 13.86 -6.10
C ILE A 21 -4.52 14.25 -7.30
N HIS A 22 -3.97 13.27 -8.02
CA HIS A 22 -3.16 13.52 -9.21
C HIS A 22 -3.95 14.32 -10.26
N THR A 23 -5.20 13.92 -10.52
CA THR A 23 -6.06 14.60 -11.50
C THR A 23 -6.34 16.05 -11.10
N ILE A 24 -6.63 16.30 -9.82
CA ILE A 24 -6.86 17.64 -9.29
C ILE A 24 -5.58 18.49 -9.37
N MET A 25 -4.43 17.96 -8.98
CA MET A 25 -3.14 18.69 -9.06
C MET A 25 -2.79 19.06 -10.50
N LYS A 26 -3.03 18.13 -11.44
CA LYS A 26 -2.84 18.39 -12.87
C LYS A 26 -3.80 19.48 -13.39
N GLN A 27 -5.07 19.47 -12.97
CA GLN A 27 -6.03 20.53 -13.34
C GLN A 27 -5.65 21.91 -12.79
N MET A 28 -4.94 21.98 -11.66
CA MET A 28 -4.39 23.23 -11.12
C MET A 28 -3.09 23.69 -11.80
N GLY A 29 -2.62 22.98 -12.83
CA GLY A 29 -1.36 23.27 -13.52
C GLY A 29 -0.11 22.89 -12.72
N LYS A 30 -0.24 22.10 -11.65
CA LYS A 30 0.85 21.68 -10.76
C LYS A 30 1.28 20.24 -11.07
N GLU A 31 1.76 20.01 -12.29
CA GLU A 31 2.07 18.67 -12.79
C GLU A 31 3.23 18.00 -12.03
N ASP A 32 4.26 18.76 -11.63
CA ASP A 32 5.37 18.23 -10.81
C ASP A 32 4.88 17.67 -9.47
N ILE A 33 3.97 18.39 -8.81
CA ILE A 33 3.38 17.96 -7.53
C ILE A 33 2.46 16.76 -7.75
N ALA A 34 1.74 16.71 -8.87
CA ALA A 34 0.91 15.57 -9.22
C ALA A 34 1.75 14.30 -9.34
N HIS A 35 2.88 14.35 -10.03
CA HIS A 35 3.78 13.19 -10.19
C HIS A 35 4.34 12.73 -8.84
N LEU A 36 4.79 13.66 -7.99
CA LEU A 36 5.25 13.32 -6.64
C LEU A 36 4.13 12.68 -5.80
N ALA A 37 2.89 13.15 -5.91
CA ALA A 37 1.75 12.57 -5.21
C ALA A 37 1.49 11.11 -5.62
N THR A 38 1.64 10.77 -6.91
CA THR A 38 1.54 9.39 -7.39
C THR A 38 2.64 8.50 -6.81
N VAL A 39 3.88 8.98 -6.75
CA VAL A 39 5.01 8.24 -6.17
C VAL A 39 4.79 8.01 -4.67
N VAL A 40 4.34 9.01 -3.93
CA VAL A 40 3.99 8.87 -2.51
C VAL A 40 2.88 7.85 -2.32
N GLY A 41 1.84 7.90 -3.16
CA GLY A 41 0.76 6.91 -3.16
C GLY A 41 1.27 5.48 -3.38
N PHE A 42 2.22 5.31 -4.31
CA PHE A 42 2.84 4.02 -4.56
C PHE A 42 3.66 3.53 -3.35
N ILE A 43 4.46 4.40 -2.73
CA ILE A 43 5.24 4.07 -1.53
C ILE A 43 4.32 3.61 -0.38
N LEU A 44 3.17 4.28 -0.18
CA LEU A 44 2.19 3.86 0.83
C LEU A 44 1.68 2.44 0.61
N VAL A 45 1.39 2.08 -0.65
CA VAL A 45 0.97 0.70 -0.99
C VAL A 45 2.10 -0.29 -0.71
N LEU A 46 3.34 0.05 -1.05
CA LEU A 46 4.49 -0.82 -0.76
C LEU A 46 4.66 -1.08 0.74
N ILE A 47 4.44 -0.09 1.60
CA ILE A 47 4.51 -0.27 3.06
C ILE A 47 3.49 -1.31 3.53
N ILE A 48 2.27 -1.27 2.99
CA ILE A 48 1.21 -2.25 3.31
C ILE A 48 1.67 -3.67 2.93
N VAL A 49 2.25 -3.81 1.74
CA VAL A 49 2.77 -5.11 1.26
C VAL A 49 3.92 -5.61 2.13
N ILE A 50 4.87 -4.74 2.47
CA ILE A 50 6.03 -5.08 3.31
C ILE A 50 5.57 -5.57 4.70
N ASN A 51 4.59 -4.90 5.32
CA ASN A 51 4.04 -5.34 6.60
C ASN A 51 3.37 -6.71 6.50
N GLY A 52 2.59 -6.95 5.44
CA GLY A 52 2.00 -8.26 5.18
C GLY A 52 3.05 -9.36 5.02
N LEU A 53 4.16 -9.08 4.32
CA LEU A 53 5.29 -10.00 4.22
C LEU A 53 5.95 -10.23 5.58
N ALA A 54 6.15 -9.19 6.38
CA ALA A 54 6.74 -9.29 7.72
C ALA A 54 5.92 -10.20 8.65
N ASP A 55 4.59 -10.08 8.62
CA ASP A 55 3.68 -10.93 9.38
C ASP A 55 3.78 -12.39 8.96
N LEU A 56 3.90 -12.67 7.65
CA LEU A 56 4.12 -14.03 7.15
C LEU A 56 5.47 -14.58 7.60
N PHE A 57 6.53 -13.78 7.54
CA PHE A 57 7.84 -14.18 8.05
C PHE A 57 7.81 -14.46 9.55
N GLN A 58 7.09 -13.67 10.33
CA GLN A 58 6.90 -13.90 11.77
C GLN A 58 6.14 -15.20 12.03
N GLN A 59 5.09 -15.48 11.25
CA GLN A 59 4.35 -16.75 11.34
C GLN A 59 5.27 -17.94 11.04
N ILE A 60 6.06 -17.89 9.97
CA ILE A 60 7.05 -18.91 9.64
C ILE A 60 8.01 -19.10 10.82
N LYS A 61 8.65 -18.02 11.30
CA LYS A 61 9.54 -18.08 12.46
C LYS A 61 8.88 -18.71 13.69
N SER A 62 7.63 -18.37 13.98
CA SER A 62 6.90 -18.90 15.13
C SER A 62 6.67 -20.41 15.06
N VAL A 63 6.41 -20.94 13.86
CA VAL A 63 6.18 -22.38 13.67
C VAL A 63 7.51 -23.15 13.74
N PHE A 64 8.58 -22.60 13.17
CA PHE A 64 9.87 -23.29 13.10
C PHE A 64 10.77 -23.11 14.33
N LEU A 65 10.66 -22.00 15.08
CA LEU A 65 11.50 -21.75 16.28
C LEU A 65 10.94 -22.39 17.56
N PHE A 66 9.66 -22.79 17.61
CA PHE A 66 9.05 -23.45 18.79
C PHE A 66 9.15 -24.98 18.76
N GLN A 67 9.77 -25.57 17.73
CA GLN A 67 9.95 -27.02 17.60
C GLN A 67 11.39 -27.50 17.92
N GLY A 68 12.15 -26.71 18.68
CA GLY A 68 13.50 -27.05 19.17
C GLY A 68 13.55 -27.17 20.68
#